data_AF-A0A9E5VDQ6-F1
#
_entry.id   AF-A0A9E5VDQ6-F1
#
_cell.length_a   1.000
_cell.length_b   1.000
_cell.length_c   1.000
_cell.angle_alpha   90.00
_cell.angle_beta   90.00
_cell.angle_gamma   90.00
#
_symmetry.space_group_name_H-M   'P 1'
#
loop_
_entity.id
_entity.type
_entity.pdbx_description
1 polymer ?
#
loop_
_entity_poly.entity_id
_entity_poly.type
_entity_poly.pdbx_seq_one_letter_code
_entity_poly.pdbx_strand_id
1 'polypeptide(L)'
;LGDWGLWVNIIAFFAGVLLIAIIDKLIPADENPHEAPCKIEQADKYDLFNGNRLLRTGIFTALVIAIHNFPEGMATFVSSVQELSLGIAVAVAIAIHNIPEGLSVAIPVYSATGSRRKALGWSLLSGIGEPLGAILAYLVFLPILNDILFGILFAAIAGIMVFISLDELLPTAQEYGEHHLAIYGMIIGMAVMAVGLLLLN
;
A
#
# COMPACT_ATOMS: atom_id res chain seq x y z
N LEU A 1 23.55 -15.40 12.67
CA LEU A 1 22.65 -16.47 12.19
C LEU A 1 23.10 -17.17 10.91
N GLY A 2 24.22 -16.78 10.27
CA GLY A 2 24.74 -17.49 9.08
C GLY A 2 23.68 -17.71 8.00
N ASP A 3 23.85 -18.76 7.18
CA ASP A 3 22.89 -19.13 6.12
C ASP A 3 21.47 -19.40 6.64
N TRP A 4 21.31 -19.82 7.90
CA TRP A 4 20.02 -20.12 8.51
C TRP A 4 19.12 -18.90 8.68
N GLY A 5 19.69 -17.72 8.96
CA GLY A 5 18.93 -16.47 9.05
C GLY A 5 18.29 -16.07 7.72
N LEU A 6 19.00 -16.33 6.61
CA LEU A 6 18.49 -16.06 5.27
C LEU A 6 17.29 -16.96 4.95
N TRP A 7 17.38 -18.26 5.24
CA TRP A 7 16.26 -19.18 5.04
C TRP A 7 15.02 -18.78 5.84
N VAL A 8 15.19 -18.36 7.10
CA VAL A 8 14.09 -17.87 7.94
C VAL A 8 13.42 -16.66 7.31
N ASN A 9 14.19 -15.68 6.81
CA ASN A 9 13.63 -14.49 6.16
C ASN A 9 12.91 -14.84 4.84
N ILE A 10 13.46 -15.74 4.02
CA ILE A 10 12.81 -16.19 2.79
C ILE A 10 11.46 -16.86 3.10
N ILE A 11 11.42 -17.75 4.10
CA ILE A 11 10.19 -18.40 4.54
C ILE A 11 9.20 -17.35 5.06
N ALA A 12 9.65 -16.39 5.85
CA ALA A 12 8.81 -15.31 6.36
C ALA A 12 8.23 -14.44 5.24
N PHE A 13 9.01 -14.12 4.21
CA PHE A 13 8.54 -13.41 3.02
C PHE A 13 7.38 -14.16 2.34
N PHE A 14 7.57 -15.44 2.01
CA PHE A 14 6.51 -16.22 1.37
C PHE A 14 5.33 -16.52 2.30
N ALA A 15 5.56 -16.59 3.62
CA ALA A 15 4.49 -16.68 4.60
C ALA A 15 3.65 -15.39 4.63
N GLY A 16 4.28 -14.21 4.47
CA GLY A 16 3.59 -12.94 4.29
C GLY A 16 2.72 -12.92 3.03
N VAL A 17 3.28 -13.36 1.90
CA VAL A 17 2.53 -13.52 0.63
C VAL A 17 1.32 -14.45 0.82
N LEU A 18 1.53 -15.61 1.43
CA LEU A 18 0.47 -16.59 1.66
C LEU A 18 -0.61 -16.05 2.61
N LEU A 19 -0.20 -15.35 3.67
CA LEU A 19 -1.13 -14.76 4.65
C LEU A 19 -2.08 -13.79 3.97
N ILE A 20 -1.56 -12.83 3.19
CA ILE A 20 -2.42 -11.84 2.54
C ILE A 20 -3.26 -12.47 1.42
N ALA A 21 -2.74 -13.47 0.68
CA ALA A 21 -3.52 -14.20 -0.31
C ALA A 21 -4.69 -14.99 0.32
N ILE A 22 -4.50 -15.52 1.54
CA ILE A 22 -5.59 -16.17 2.29
C ILE A 22 -6.60 -15.11 2.76
N ILE A 23 -6.14 -13.99 3.31
CA ILE A 23 -7.02 -12.90 3.75
C ILE A 23 -7.87 -12.42 2.58
N ASP A 24 -7.25 -12.13 1.44
CA ASP A 24 -7.92 -11.71 0.23
C ASP A 24 -9.01 -12.70 -0.20
N LYS A 25 -8.66 -13.99 -0.30
CA LYS A 25 -9.61 -15.05 -0.67
C LYS A 25 -10.78 -15.22 0.32
N LEU A 26 -10.61 -14.82 1.58
CA LEU A 26 -11.67 -14.89 2.58
C LEU A 26 -12.64 -13.70 2.49
N ILE A 27 -12.30 -12.64 1.74
CA ILE A 27 -13.20 -11.51 1.47
C ILE A 27 -14.18 -11.95 0.35
N PRO A 28 -15.51 -12.03 0.62
CA PRO A 28 -16.50 -12.53 -0.35
C PRO A 28 -16.51 -11.69 -1.62
N ALA A 29 -16.60 -12.32 -2.81
CA ALA A 29 -16.55 -11.66 -4.13
C ALA A 29 -17.44 -10.41 -4.30
N ASP A 30 -18.59 -10.37 -3.62
CA ASP A 30 -19.55 -9.26 -3.68
C ASP A 30 -19.07 -7.99 -2.91
N GLU A 31 -18.20 -8.20 -1.93
CA GLU A 31 -17.52 -7.17 -1.13
C GLU A 31 -16.04 -7.06 -1.49
N ASN A 32 -15.53 -8.03 -2.26
CA ASN A 32 -14.14 -8.14 -2.64
C ASN A 32 -13.82 -7.02 -3.64
N PRO A 33 -12.88 -6.14 -3.30
CA PRO A 33 -12.48 -5.05 -4.16
C PRO A 33 -12.04 -5.46 -5.57
N HIS A 34 -11.55 -6.69 -5.71
CA HIS A 34 -10.88 -7.20 -6.90
C HIS A 34 -11.82 -7.78 -7.95
N GLU A 35 -13.07 -8.12 -7.59
CA GLU A 35 -14.08 -8.63 -8.54
C GLU A 35 -15.16 -7.61 -8.89
N ALA A 36 -15.19 -6.44 -8.25
CA ALA A 36 -16.11 -5.36 -8.60
C ALA A 36 -15.86 -4.96 -10.07
N PRO A 37 -16.81 -5.21 -11.01
CA PRO A 37 -16.55 -5.00 -12.42
C PRO A 37 -16.54 -3.50 -12.70
N CYS A 38 -15.37 -2.88 -12.65
CA CYS A 38 -15.20 -1.51 -13.09
C CYS A 38 -14.69 -1.46 -14.53
N LYS A 39 -15.37 -2.18 -15.43
CA LYS A 39 -15.19 -1.96 -16.89
C LYS A 39 -15.50 -0.50 -17.22
N ILE A 40 -14.45 0.33 -17.26
CA ILE A 40 -14.42 1.72 -17.73
C ILE A 40 -13.95 1.77 -19.18
N GLU A 41 -13.58 0.64 -19.78
CA GLU A 41 -13.07 0.54 -21.16
C GLU A 41 -14.07 1.00 -22.25
N GLN A 42 -15.29 1.43 -21.86
CA GLN A 42 -16.26 2.08 -22.75
C GLN A 42 -16.90 3.33 -22.13
N ALA A 43 -16.23 4.01 -21.20
CA ALA A 43 -16.66 5.34 -20.80
C ALA A 43 -16.30 6.30 -21.93
N ASP A 44 -17.25 6.53 -22.84
CA ASP A 44 -17.28 7.73 -23.66
C ASP A 44 -16.91 8.93 -22.79
N LYS A 45 -16.21 9.92 -23.34
CA LYS A 45 -15.86 11.20 -22.68
C LYS A 45 -17.06 11.89 -21.98
N TYR A 46 -18.28 11.44 -22.25
CA TYR A 46 -19.55 11.87 -21.67
C TYR A 46 -19.93 11.18 -20.33
N ASP A 47 -19.36 10.04 -19.96
CA ASP A 47 -19.70 9.29 -18.73
C ASP A 47 -18.88 9.74 -17.49
N LEU A 48 -17.86 10.57 -17.69
CA LEU A 48 -17.15 11.32 -16.65
C LEU A 48 -18.09 12.21 -15.80
N PHE A 49 -19.32 12.44 -16.25
CA PHE A 49 -20.34 13.23 -15.57
C PHE A 49 -21.21 12.44 -14.58
N ASN A 50 -21.05 11.10 -14.48
CA ASN A 50 -21.81 10.32 -13.50
C ASN A 50 -21.12 10.34 -12.13
N GLY A 51 -21.26 11.47 -11.41
CA GLY A 51 -20.56 11.75 -10.15
C GLY A 51 -20.65 10.66 -9.07
N ASN A 52 -21.71 9.84 -9.08
CA ASN A 52 -21.85 8.72 -8.13
C ASN A 52 -20.82 7.59 -8.35
N ARG A 53 -20.47 7.27 -9.61
CA ARG A 53 -19.50 6.21 -9.90
C ARG A 53 -18.09 6.63 -9.53
N LEU A 54 -17.69 7.85 -9.89
CA LEU A 54 -16.39 8.43 -9.52
C LEU A 54 -16.23 8.56 -8.00
N LEU A 55 -17.29 8.96 -7.29
CA LEU A 55 -17.25 9.01 -5.82
C LEU A 55 -17.06 7.61 -5.23
N ARG A 56 -17.74 6.59 -5.77
CA ARG A 56 -17.58 5.20 -5.33
C ARG A 56 -16.14 4.72 -5.56
N THR A 57 -15.57 4.97 -6.74
CA THR A 57 -14.16 4.66 -7.02
C THR A 57 -13.25 5.32 -5.99
N GLY A 58 -13.37 6.63 -5.76
CA GLY A 58 -12.49 7.32 -4.81
C GLY A 58 -12.62 6.86 -3.36
N ILE A 59 -13.84 6.59 -2.88
CA ILE A 59 -14.07 6.05 -1.51
C ILE A 59 -13.46 4.66 -1.37
N PHE A 60 -13.60 3.84 -2.41
CA PHE A 60 -13.11 2.48 -2.41
C PHE A 60 -11.58 2.42 -2.52
N THR A 61 -10.97 3.23 -3.38
CA THR A 61 -9.52 3.43 -3.41
C THR A 61 -9.01 3.89 -2.04
N ALA A 62 -9.75 4.75 -1.33
CA ALA A 62 -9.38 5.16 0.02
C ALA A 62 -9.38 4.00 1.02
N LEU A 63 -10.32 3.07 0.92
CA LEU A 63 -10.40 1.88 1.78
C LEU A 63 -9.22 0.93 1.51
N VAL A 64 -8.96 0.63 0.24
CA VAL A 64 -7.83 -0.19 -0.21
C VAL A 64 -6.51 0.37 0.31
N ILE A 65 -6.28 1.67 0.10
CA ILE A 65 -5.05 2.34 0.54
C ILE A 65 -4.96 2.37 2.07
N ALA A 66 -6.08 2.47 2.79
CA ALA A 66 -6.05 2.35 4.25
C ALA A 66 -5.54 0.99 4.72
N ILE A 67 -5.88 -0.07 4.00
CA ILE A 67 -5.38 -1.42 4.29
C ILE A 67 -3.89 -1.53 3.88
N HIS A 68 -3.50 -0.94 2.75
CA HIS A 68 -2.10 -0.89 2.30
C HIS A 68 -1.19 -0.15 3.27
N ASN A 69 -1.67 0.96 3.82
CA ASN A 69 -0.93 1.78 4.79
C ASN A 69 -0.68 1.07 6.13
N PHE A 70 -1.42 0.01 6.42
CA PHE A 70 -1.29 -0.70 7.68
C PHE A 70 0.07 -1.40 7.83
N PRO A 71 0.51 -2.28 6.90
CA PRO A 71 1.86 -2.82 6.97
C PRO A 71 2.98 -1.77 6.83
N GLU A 72 2.77 -0.65 6.15
CA GLU A 72 3.75 0.46 6.10
C GLU A 72 3.97 1.08 7.48
N GLY A 73 2.89 1.31 8.22
CA GLY A 73 2.93 1.76 9.60
C GLY A 73 3.71 0.82 10.51
N MET A 74 3.48 -0.49 10.35
CA MET A 74 4.24 -1.52 11.07
C MET A 74 5.73 -1.46 10.72
N ALA A 75 6.07 -1.37 9.43
CA ALA A 75 7.46 -1.29 8.97
C ALA A 75 8.17 -0.06 9.51
N THR A 76 7.52 1.10 9.49
CA THR A 76 8.04 2.37 10.02
C THR A 76 8.32 2.30 11.50
N PHE A 77 7.43 1.68 12.28
CA PHE A 77 7.66 1.49 13.72
C PHE A 77 8.82 0.54 13.99
N VAL A 78 8.81 -0.65 13.36
CA VAL A 78 9.80 -1.70 13.59
C VAL A 78 11.19 -1.23 13.17
N SER A 79 11.33 -0.51 12.07
CA SER A 79 12.59 0.11 11.64
C SER A 79 13.09 1.17 12.63
N SER A 80 12.21 2.03 13.13
CA SER A 80 12.56 3.10 14.06
C SER A 80 13.03 2.59 15.42
N VAL A 81 12.50 1.46 15.89
CA VAL A 81 12.95 0.83 17.14
C VAL A 81 14.30 0.12 16.95
N GLN A 82 14.56 -0.46 15.77
CA GLN A 82 15.82 -1.13 15.48
C GLN A 82 16.98 -0.15 15.36
N GLU A 83 16.83 0.89 14.54
CA GLU A 83 17.82 1.94 14.36
C GLU A 83 17.14 3.24 13.90
N LEU A 84 17.43 4.36 14.58
CA LEU A 84 16.74 5.63 14.30
C LEU A 84 17.03 6.16 12.88
N SER A 85 18.25 5.99 12.37
CA SER A 85 18.64 6.34 10.99
C SER A 85 17.80 5.57 9.97
N LEU A 86 17.70 4.24 10.13
CA LEU A 86 16.86 3.37 9.31
C LEU A 86 15.38 3.77 9.40
N GLY A 87 14.89 4.06 10.61
CA GLY A 87 13.53 4.57 10.83
C GLY A 87 13.24 5.84 10.04
N ILE A 88 14.13 6.83 10.11
CA ILE A 88 14.01 8.08 9.36
C ILE A 88 14.03 7.81 7.84
N ALA A 89 14.96 6.97 7.37
CA ALA A 89 15.07 6.64 5.95
C ALA A 89 13.78 5.98 5.42
N VAL A 90 13.26 4.99 6.15
CA VAL A 90 12.00 4.29 5.83
C VAL A 90 10.82 5.26 5.87
N ALA A 91 10.71 6.10 6.91
CA ALA A 91 9.62 7.07 7.05
C ALA A 91 9.59 8.09 5.90
N VAL A 92 10.76 8.58 5.46
CA VAL A 92 10.84 9.50 4.32
C VAL A 92 10.50 8.80 3.01
N ALA A 93 10.97 7.56 2.81
CA ALA A 93 10.64 6.77 1.63
C ALA A 93 9.12 6.54 1.51
N ILE A 94 8.48 6.13 2.61
CA ILE A 94 7.02 5.95 2.71
C ILE A 94 6.30 7.28 2.48
N ALA A 95 6.75 8.38 3.09
CA ALA A 95 6.12 9.69 2.87
C ALA A 95 6.14 10.11 1.38
N ILE A 96 7.17 9.76 0.63
CA ILE A 96 7.24 10.00 -0.83
C ILE A 96 6.25 9.10 -1.57
N HIS A 97 6.12 7.83 -1.17
CA HIS A 97 5.17 6.87 -1.74
C HIS A 97 3.70 7.30 -1.53
N ASN A 98 3.40 7.93 -0.39
CA ASN A 98 2.03 8.24 0.02
C ASN A 98 1.47 9.47 -0.69
N ILE A 99 2.32 10.25 -1.38
CA ILE A 99 1.89 11.36 -2.24
C ILE A 99 1.11 10.83 -3.46
N PRO A 100 1.67 9.94 -4.32
CA PRO A 100 0.93 9.26 -5.38
C PRO A 100 -0.36 8.59 -4.88
N GLU A 101 -0.30 7.85 -3.77
CA GLU A 101 -1.44 7.16 -3.20
C GLU A 101 -2.56 8.12 -2.79
N GLY A 102 -2.23 9.18 -2.05
CA GLY A 102 -3.21 10.19 -1.64
C GLY A 102 -3.86 10.89 -2.85
N LEU A 103 -3.11 11.12 -3.92
CA LEU A 103 -3.64 11.67 -5.18
C LEU A 103 -4.62 10.70 -5.86
N SER A 104 -4.35 9.39 -5.82
CA SER A 104 -5.24 8.38 -6.41
C SER A 104 -6.63 8.37 -5.76
N VAL A 105 -6.75 8.76 -4.48
CA VAL A 105 -8.01 8.97 -3.76
C VAL A 105 -8.60 10.34 -4.05
N ALA A 106 -7.79 11.38 -3.97
CA ALA A 106 -8.25 12.76 -4.02
C ALA A 106 -8.84 13.14 -5.40
N ILE A 107 -8.23 12.68 -6.50
CA ILE A 107 -8.64 13.01 -7.87
C ILE A 107 -10.06 12.54 -8.20
N PRO A 108 -10.44 11.26 -8.01
CA PRO A 108 -11.82 10.80 -8.28
C PRO A 108 -12.85 11.46 -7.35
N VAL A 109 -12.54 11.63 -6.06
CA VAL A 109 -13.43 12.31 -5.11
C VAL A 109 -13.64 13.78 -5.50
N TYR A 110 -12.58 14.49 -5.90
CA TYR A 110 -12.69 15.88 -6.35
C TYR A 110 -13.50 15.97 -7.65
N SER A 111 -13.20 15.11 -8.62
CA SER A 111 -13.91 15.08 -9.91
C SER A 111 -15.41 14.80 -9.74
N ALA A 112 -15.77 13.97 -8.75
CA ALA A 112 -17.17 13.66 -8.43
C ALA A 112 -17.90 14.78 -7.66
N THR A 113 -17.21 15.46 -6.75
CA THR A 113 -17.86 16.33 -5.75
C THR A 113 -17.58 17.82 -5.90
N GLY A 114 -16.58 18.20 -6.69
CA GLY A 114 -16.05 19.57 -6.80
C GLY A 114 -15.41 20.09 -5.51
N SER A 115 -15.31 19.29 -4.44
CA SER A 115 -14.91 19.76 -3.11
C SER A 115 -13.50 19.31 -2.75
N ARG A 116 -12.57 20.28 -2.71
CA ARG A 116 -11.18 20.04 -2.26
C ARG A 116 -11.11 19.51 -0.83
N ARG A 117 -12.03 19.95 0.04
CA ARG A 117 -12.08 19.48 1.44
C ARG A 117 -12.49 18.02 1.54
N LYS A 118 -13.44 17.56 0.71
CA LYS A 118 -13.82 16.14 0.68
C LYS A 118 -12.68 15.29 0.12
N ALA A 119 -12.04 15.72 -0.96
CA ALA A 119 -10.90 15.04 -1.55
C ALA A 119 -9.74 14.88 -0.55
N LEU A 120 -9.37 15.97 0.13
CA LEU A 120 -8.36 15.94 1.18
C LEU A 120 -8.78 15.08 2.36
N GLY A 121 -10.04 15.17 2.79
CA GLY A 121 -10.57 14.38 3.90
C GLY A 121 -10.49 12.88 3.65
N TRP A 122 -10.90 12.42 2.45
CA TRP A 122 -10.80 11.01 2.08
C TRP A 122 -9.35 10.53 1.95
N SER A 123 -8.46 11.35 1.39
CA SER A 123 -7.03 11.03 1.32
C SER A 123 -6.35 11.00 2.70
N LEU A 124 -6.77 11.83 3.65
CA LEU A 124 -6.27 11.75 5.03
C LEU A 124 -6.83 10.53 5.77
N LEU A 125 -8.10 10.18 5.52
CA LEU A 125 -8.72 9.00 6.11
C LEU A 125 -8.03 7.71 5.64
N SER A 126 -7.61 7.64 4.37
CA SER A 126 -6.82 6.50 3.89
C SER A 126 -5.45 6.41 4.55
N GLY A 127 -4.88 7.53 5.02
CA GLY A 127 -3.63 7.55 5.77
C GLY A 127 -3.73 6.97 7.19
N ILE A 128 -4.92 6.70 7.73
CA ILE A 128 -5.08 6.20 9.12
C ILE A 128 -4.52 4.77 9.30
N GLY A 129 -4.34 4.02 8.22
CA GLY A 129 -3.72 2.70 8.27
C GLY A 129 -2.33 2.72 8.93
N GLU A 130 -1.49 3.70 8.58
CA GLU A 130 -0.13 3.85 9.10
C GLU A 130 -0.07 3.98 10.63
N PRO A 131 -0.73 4.95 11.29
CA PRO A 131 -0.68 5.06 12.74
C PRO A 131 -1.29 3.84 13.43
N LEU A 132 -2.32 3.22 12.85
CA LEU A 132 -2.90 1.99 13.42
C LEU A 132 -1.92 0.81 13.34
N GLY A 133 -1.23 0.64 12.21
CA GLY A 133 -0.18 -0.37 12.04
C GLY A 133 0.98 -0.16 13.00
N ALA A 134 1.45 1.07 13.14
CA ALA A 134 2.51 1.43 14.08
C ALA A 134 2.11 1.16 15.53
N ILE A 135 0.88 1.52 15.93
CA ILE A 135 0.35 1.26 17.28
C ILE A 135 0.24 -0.25 17.54
N LEU A 136 -0.27 -1.04 16.58
CA LEU A 136 -0.34 -2.48 16.77
C LEU A 136 1.07 -3.06 16.91
N ALA A 137 2.01 -2.65 16.06
CA ALA A 137 3.38 -3.11 16.13
C ALA A 137 4.04 -2.75 17.47
N TYR A 138 3.77 -1.56 18.00
CA TYR A 138 4.18 -1.14 19.33
C TYR A 138 3.61 -2.04 20.43
N LEU A 139 2.30 -2.28 20.44
CA LEU A 139 1.64 -3.05 21.49
C LEU A 139 2.04 -4.53 21.49
N VAL A 140 2.24 -5.10 20.30
CA VAL A 140 2.47 -6.54 20.13
C VAL A 140 3.96 -6.89 20.13
N PHE A 141 4.79 -6.15 19.38
CA PHE A 141 6.17 -6.56 19.10
C PHE A 141 7.21 -5.89 19.98
N LEU A 142 6.98 -4.66 20.47
CA LEU A 142 7.96 -3.95 21.29
C LEU A 142 8.52 -4.77 22.47
N PRO A 143 7.71 -5.52 23.24
CA PRO A 143 8.22 -6.26 24.40
C PRO A 143 9.15 -7.44 24.04
N ILE A 144 9.09 -7.92 22.79
CA ILE A 144 9.75 -9.15 22.34
C ILE A 144 10.68 -8.92 21.14
N LEU A 145 10.83 -7.67 20.69
CA LEU A 145 11.60 -7.33 19.50
C LEU A 145 13.08 -7.65 19.70
N ASN A 146 13.64 -8.39 18.74
CA ASN A 146 15.06 -8.72 18.62
C ASN A 146 15.41 -8.82 17.14
N ASP A 147 16.70 -8.91 16.79
CA ASP A 147 17.15 -8.92 15.39
C ASP A 147 16.50 -10.01 14.52
N ILE A 148 16.18 -11.17 15.12
CA ILE A 148 15.51 -12.27 14.41
C ILE A 148 14.07 -11.90 14.09
N LEU A 149 13.33 -11.44 15.11
CA LEU A 149 11.94 -11.04 14.95
C LEU A 149 11.82 -9.83 14.02
N PHE A 150 12.74 -8.87 14.11
CA PHE A 150 12.86 -7.76 13.18
C PHE A 150 12.96 -8.27 11.73
N GLY A 151 13.90 -9.18 11.45
CA GLY A 151 14.09 -9.76 10.11
C GLY A 151 12.85 -10.51 9.61
N ILE A 152 12.22 -11.32 10.47
CA ILE A 152 10.99 -12.05 10.16
C ILE A 152 9.85 -11.08 9.82
N LEU A 153 9.61 -10.07 10.66
CA LEU A 153 8.53 -9.10 10.45
C LEU A 153 8.75 -8.30 9.18
N PHE A 154 9.96 -7.80 8.97
CA PHE A 154 10.29 -6.98 7.80
C PHE A 154 10.17 -7.79 6.50
N ALA A 155 10.62 -9.06 6.51
CA ALA A 155 10.45 -9.96 5.38
C ALA A 155 8.98 -10.30 5.11
N ALA A 156 8.20 -10.59 6.14
CA ALA A 156 6.76 -10.85 6.01
C ALA A 156 6.01 -9.64 5.47
N ILE A 157 6.29 -8.43 5.97
CA ILE A 157 5.72 -7.18 5.47
C ILE A 157 6.09 -6.97 4.00
N ALA A 158 7.35 -7.20 3.62
CA ALA A 158 7.76 -7.11 2.22
C ALA A 158 6.99 -8.10 1.33
N GLY A 159 6.74 -9.33 1.81
CA GLY A 159 5.92 -10.32 1.10
C GLY A 159 4.48 -9.86 0.90
N ILE A 160 3.88 -9.30 1.96
CA ILE A 160 2.52 -8.72 1.91
C ILE A 160 2.47 -7.59 0.85
N MET A 161 3.42 -6.65 0.88
CA MET A 161 3.43 -5.52 -0.05
C MET A 161 3.67 -5.92 -1.50
N VAL A 162 4.51 -6.94 -1.74
CA VAL A 162 4.73 -7.47 -3.09
C VAL A 162 3.44 -8.09 -3.64
N PHE A 163 2.72 -8.86 -2.82
CA PHE A 163 1.44 -9.45 -3.25
C PHE A 163 0.42 -8.36 -3.57
N ILE A 164 0.19 -7.42 -2.65
CA ILE A 164 -0.78 -6.31 -2.86
C ILE A 164 -0.42 -5.50 -4.11
N SER A 165 0.87 -5.19 -4.31
CA SER A 165 1.31 -4.45 -5.50
C SER A 165 1.00 -5.17 -6.81
N LEU A 166 1.19 -6.49 -6.85
CA LEU A 166 1.03 -7.29 -8.07
C LEU A 166 -0.41 -7.71 -8.34
N ASP A 167 -1.17 -8.03 -7.29
CA ASP A 167 -2.53 -8.58 -7.41
C ASP A 167 -3.60 -7.48 -7.42
N GLU A 168 -3.34 -6.36 -6.76
CA GLU A 168 -4.31 -5.26 -6.64
C GLU A 168 -3.88 -4.01 -7.40
N LEU A 169 -2.73 -3.43 -7.05
CA LEU A 169 -2.35 -2.10 -7.57
C LEU A 169 -2.00 -2.13 -9.06
N LEU A 170 -1.25 -3.13 -9.51
CA LEU A 170 -0.84 -3.24 -10.91
C LEU A 170 -2.01 -3.52 -11.85
N PRO A 171 -2.92 -4.49 -11.59
CA PRO A 171 -4.10 -4.71 -12.42
C PRO A 171 -5.01 -3.49 -12.45
N THR A 172 -5.20 -2.83 -11.29
CA THR A 172 -5.94 -1.56 -11.22
C THR A 172 -5.26 -0.50 -12.11
N ALA A 173 -3.95 -0.30 -12.01
CA ALA A 173 -3.26 0.67 -12.85
C ALA A 173 -3.40 0.38 -14.36
N GLN A 174 -3.49 -0.90 -14.76
CA GLN A 174 -3.72 -1.33 -16.14
C GLN A 174 -5.19 -1.19 -16.58
N GLU A 175 -6.16 -1.32 -15.68
CA GLU A 175 -7.58 -1.13 -15.99
C GLU A 175 -7.92 0.34 -16.25
N TYR A 176 -7.29 1.26 -15.51
CA TYR A 176 -7.56 2.70 -15.58
C TYR A 176 -6.57 3.48 -16.47
N GLY A 177 -5.48 2.85 -16.92
CA GLY A 177 -4.40 3.47 -17.69
C GLY A 177 -3.91 2.61 -18.85
N GLU A 178 -2.99 3.15 -19.64
CA GLU A 178 -2.35 2.37 -20.71
C GLU A 178 -1.44 1.31 -20.10
N HIS A 179 -1.54 0.06 -20.57
CA HIS A 179 -0.79 -1.08 -20.05
C HIS A 179 0.72 -0.79 -19.92
N HIS A 180 1.32 -0.21 -20.96
CA HIS A 180 2.74 0.14 -20.95
C HIS A 180 3.08 1.28 -19.98
N LEU A 181 2.20 2.28 -19.84
CA LEU A 181 2.41 3.38 -18.90
C LEU A 181 2.32 2.91 -17.45
N ALA A 182 1.41 1.97 -17.14
CA ALA A 182 1.32 1.36 -15.83
C ALA A 182 2.62 0.64 -15.45
N ILE A 183 3.17 -0.16 -16.38
CA ILE A 183 4.46 -0.86 -16.17
C ILE A 183 5.62 0.14 -16.02
N TYR A 184 5.69 1.17 -16.86
CA TYR A 184 6.73 2.19 -16.75
C TYR A 184 6.62 2.98 -15.44
N GLY A 185 5.41 3.32 -15.01
CA GLY A 185 5.14 3.97 -13.73
C GLY A 185 5.62 3.11 -12.56
N MET A 186 5.31 1.80 -12.58
CA MET A 186 5.80 0.85 -11.58
C MET A 186 7.33 0.82 -11.52
N ILE A 187 8.01 0.64 -12.67
CA ILE A 187 9.48 0.58 -12.73
C ILE A 187 10.12 1.89 -12.25
N ILE A 188 9.58 3.04 -12.65
CA ILE A 188 10.05 4.35 -12.20
C ILE A 188 9.83 4.51 -10.69
N GLY A 189 8.68 4.11 -10.18
CA GLY A 189 8.38 4.12 -8.74
C GLY A 189 9.38 3.28 -7.95
N MET A 190 9.67 2.06 -8.41
CA MET A 190 10.70 1.20 -7.82
C MET A 190 12.08 1.88 -7.82
N ALA A 191 12.46 2.54 -8.91
CA ALA A 191 13.73 3.26 -9.00
C ALA A 191 13.78 4.47 -8.05
N VAL A 192 12.69 5.24 -7.93
CA VAL A 192 12.59 6.37 -6.99
C VAL A 192 12.75 5.89 -5.55
N MET A 193 12.07 4.81 -5.17
CA MET A 193 12.20 4.23 -3.83
C MET A 193 13.62 3.72 -3.55
N ALA A 194 14.22 3.01 -4.52
CA ALA A 194 15.58 2.50 -4.38
C ALA A 194 16.62 3.62 -4.23
N VAL A 195 16.54 4.66 -5.06
CA VAL A 195 17.42 5.84 -4.96
C VAL A 195 17.18 6.59 -3.67
N GLY A 196 15.92 6.75 -3.24
CA GLY A 196 15.57 7.37 -1.98
C GLY A 196 16.25 6.69 -0.79
N LEU A 197 16.17 5.35 -0.73
CA LEU A 197 16.83 4.58 0.33
C LEU A 197 18.36 4.69 0.27
N LEU A 198 18.97 4.68 -0.92
CA LEU A 198 20.43 4.82 -1.07
C LEU A 198 20.96 6.21 -0.68
N LEU A 199 20.16 7.25 -0.82
CA LEU A 199 20.56 8.62 -0.46
C LEU A 199 20.38 8.92 1.04
N LEU A 200 19.51 8.16 1.72
CA LEU A 200 19.13 8.37 3.11
C LEU A 200 19.82 7.43 4.11
N ASN A 201 20.60 6.46 3.61
CA ASN A 201 21.29 5.42 4.37
C ASN A 201 22.80 5.52 4.15
#